data_AF-A0A9E5E271-F1
#
_entry.id   AF-A0A9E5E271-F1
#
_cell.length_a   1.000
_cell.length_b   1.000
_cell.length_c   1.000
_cell.angle_alpha   90.00
_cell.angle_beta   90.00
_cell.angle_gamma   90.00
#
_symmetry.space_group_name_H-M   'P 1'
#
loop_
_entity.id
_entity.type
_entity.pdbx_description
1 polymer ?
#
loop_
_entity_poly.entity_id
_entity_poly.type
_entity_poly.pdbx_seq_one_letter_code
_entity_poly.pdbx_strand_id
1 'polypeptide(L)'
;MHAWSPLLIQKIEIHALGFVLRKLQLNRHRDAEVAPHRHAYAQLILYLSGEGIQSTIGRRRPARAGDLFIIPAGTHHGFSVSGPSRPLCLVLDYELEDARRIRSAHRTLPPAALNELHALLFFIPRKGRLTLSDYSTILAVVARLLEPAANKGTLPPSLLEQLTEPIRTSVALGKVARDFGYHPDHLSRKLKHESGLTLRELRDRLRLEAAQKSLCSSDSIAEAAVQSGFEDPNYFARWFRRRTGQSPSKWKS
;
A
#
# COMPACT_ATOMS: atom_id res chain seq x y z
N MET A 1 -26.79 -14.53 -4.06
CA MET A 1 -25.33 -14.76 -4.22
C MET A 1 -24.66 -13.39 -4.15
N HIS A 2 -23.71 -13.15 -3.24
CA HIS A 2 -23.19 -11.79 -3.01
C HIS A 2 -22.21 -11.36 -4.12
N ALA A 3 -22.29 -10.09 -4.56
CA ALA A 3 -21.52 -9.51 -5.66
C ALA A 3 -20.00 -9.35 -5.42
N TRP A 4 -19.45 -9.95 -4.37
CA TRP A 4 -18.10 -9.71 -3.87
C TRP A 4 -17.51 -10.94 -3.17
N SER A 5 -16.20 -11.14 -3.32
CA SER A 5 -15.41 -12.08 -2.50
C SER A 5 -14.96 -11.34 -1.25
N PRO A 6 -15.49 -11.65 -0.06
CA PRO A 6 -14.83 -11.22 1.15
C PRO A 6 -13.51 -11.97 1.36
N LEU A 7 -12.39 -11.29 1.53
CA LEU A 7 -11.14 -11.85 2.07
C LEU A 7 -11.15 -11.81 3.62
N LEU A 8 -12.29 -12.22 4.18
CA LEU A 8 -12.90 -11.72 5.41
C LEU A 8 -12.08 -11.87 6.71
N ILE A 9 -12.07 -10.78 7.50
CA ILE A 9 -11.99 -10.78 8.97
C ILE A 9 -13.44 -10.69 9.49
N GLN A 10 -14.01 -11.77 10.04
CA GLN A 10 -15.47 -11.84 10.31
C GLN A 10 -15.88 -11.26 11.66
N LYS A 11 -16.84 -10.32 11.61
CA LYS A 11 -17.63 -9.74 12.71
C LYS A 11 -16.78 -9.29 13.90
N ILE A 12 -16.20 -8.11 13.76
CA ILE A 12 -15.57 -7.40 14.87
C ILE A 12 -16.54 -6.34 15.35
N GLU A 13 -16.96 -6.43 16.61
CA GLU A 13 -17.59 -5.32 17.31
C GLU A 13 -16.58 -4.69 18.27
N ILE A 14 -16.17 -3.47 17.98
CA ILE A 14 -15.34 -2.66 18.89
C ILE A 14 -16.19 -1.47 19.31
N HIS A 15 -16.35 -1.32 20.62
CA HIS A 15 -17.02 -0.19 21.25
C HIS A 15 -15.97 0.63 21.98
N ALA A 16 -15.78 1.89 21.57
CA ALA A 16 -14.86 2.80 22.23
C ALA A 16 -15.27 4.26 21.97
N LEU A 17 -15.30 5.09 23.01
CA LEU A 17 -15.43 6.56 22.89
C LEU A 17 -16.60 7.03 22.00
N GLY A 18 -17.78 6.40 22.13
CA GLY A 18 -18.95 6.73 21.31
C GLY A 18 -18.83 6.28 19.84
N PHE A 19 -17.84 5.46 19.50
CA PHE A 19 -17.67 4.82 18.19
C PHE A 19 -17.92 3.31 18.30
N VAL A 20 -18.65 2.78 17.32
CA VAL A 20 -18.90 1.34 17.17
C VAL A 20 -18.41 0.90 15.80
N LEU A 21 -17.35 0.10 15.78
CA LEU A 21 -16.99 -0.66 14.58
C LEU A 21 -17.89 -1.88 14.50
N ARG A 22 -18.68 -2.03 13.42
CA ARG A 22 -19.47 -3.24 13.17
C ARG A 22 -18.74 -4.26 12.31
N LYS A 23 -17.90 -3.75 11.39
CA LYS A 23 -17.30 -4.57 10.35
C LYS A 23 -16.09 -3.91 9.72
N LEU A 24 -15.06 -4.71 9.47
CA LEU A 24 -13.94 -4.36 8.59
C LEU A 24 -13.76 -5.47 7.57
N GLN A 25 -13.74 -5.12 6.28
CA GLN A 25 -13.66 -6.11 5.21
C GLN A 25 -12.78 -5.67 4.06
N LEU A 26 -12.02 -6.62 3.52
CA LEU A 26 -11.31 -6.47 2.28
C LEU A 26 -12.08 -7.21 1.17
N ASN A 27 -12.64 -6.46 0.24
CA ASN A 27 -13.58 -6.96 -0.76
C ASN A 27 -13.02 -6.78 -2.16
N ARG A 28 -13.02 -7.85 -2.96
CA ARG A 28 -12.83 -7.73 -4.39
C ARG A 28 -14.18 -7.84 -5.08
N HIS A 29 -14.55 -6.83 -5.86
CA HIS A 29 -15.79 -6.86 -6.64
C HIS A 29 -15.75 -8.05 -7.61
N ARG A 30 -16.79 -8.89 -7.58
CA ARG A 30 -16.96 -10.01 -8.52
C ARG A 30 -17.87 -9.63 -9.67
N ASP A 31 -18.80 -8.72 -9.44
CA ASP A 31 -19.74 -8.31 -10.47
C ASP A 31 -19.28 -6.98 -11.08
N ALA A 32 -19.68 -6.76 -12.33
CA ALA A 32 -19.45 -5.49 -13.01
C ALA A 32 -20.24 -4.34 -12.36
N GLU A 33 -21.29 -4.66 -11.60
CA GLU A 33 -22.14 -3.68 -10.93
C GLU A 33 -22.55 -4.19 -9.55
N VAL A 34 -22.64 -3.26 -8.60
CA VAL A 34 -23.27 -3.43 -7.30
C VAL A 34 -24.51 -2.56 -7.28
N ALA A 35 -25.67 -3.21 -7.24
CA ALA A 35 -26.96 -2.55 -7.25
C ALA A 35 -27.06 -1.50 -6.12
N PRO A 36 -27.76 -0.36 -6.37
CA PRO A 36 -28.02 0.64 -5.35
C PRO A 36 -28.70 0.03 -4.12
N HIS A 37 -28.16 0.31 -2.94
CA HIS A 37 -28.68 -0.16 -1.67
C HIS A 37 -28.33 0.80 -0.53
N ARG A 38 -28.86 0.56 0.66
CA ARG A 38 -28.64 1.39 1.86
C ARG A 38 -28.55 0.51 3.11
N HIS A 39 -27.90 1.03 4.15
CA HIS A 39 -27.76 0.37 5.45
C HIS A 39 -28.13 1.33 6.59
N ALA A 40 -28.39 0.80 7.79
CA ALA A 40 -28.74 1.59 8.98
C ALA A 40 -27.51 2.20 9.70
N TYR A 41 -26.30 1.86 9.25
CA TYR A 41 -25.02 2.33 9.77
C TYR A 41 -24.28 3.14 8.71
N ALA A 42 -23.25 3.90 9.12
CA ALA A 42 -22.37 4.55 8.18
C ALA A 42 -21.39 3.54 7.57
N GLN A 43 -21.05 3.76 6.31
CA GLN A 43 -20.07 2.97 5.60
C GLN A 43 -18.96 3.86 5.06
N LEU A 44 -17.73 3.38 5.17
CA LEU A 44 -16.57 3.97 4.51
C LEU A 44 -15.99 2.95 3.53
N ILE A 45 -15.71 3.41 2.30
CA ILE A 45 -15.16 2.58 1.22
C ILE A 45 -13.87 3.23 0.74
N LEU A 46 -12.75 2.54 0.93
CA LEU A 46 -11.45 2.90 0.34
C LEU A 46 -11.15 1.97 -0.84
N TYR A 47 -10.89 2.54 -2.00
CA TYR A 47 -10.41 1.81 -3.16
C TYR A 47 -8.88 1.63 -3.07
N LEU A 48 -8.39 0.39 -2.99
CA LEU A 48 -6.96 0.07 -2.90
C LEU A 48 -6.33 -0.22 -4.27
N SER A 49 -7.13 -0.67 -5.22
CA SER A 49 -6.73 -0.91 -6.61
C SER A 49 -7.95 -0.91 -7.53
N GLY A 50 -7.74 -0.82 -8.84
CA GLY A 50 -8.79 -0.87 -9.86
C GLY A 50 -9.52 0.47 -10.02
N GLU A 51 -10.57 0.45 -10.84
CA GLU A 51 -11.33 1.66 -11.15
C GLU A 51 -12.81 1.39 -11.43
N GLY A 52 -13.64 2.41 -11.20
CA GLY A 52 -15.05 2.40 -11.53
C GLY A 52 -15.74 3.71 -11.18
N ILE A 53 -17.05 3.64 -11.02
CA ILE A 53 -17.91 4.76 -10.66
C ILE A 53 -18.65 4.40 -9.37
N GLN A 54 -18.39 5.15 -8.31
CA GLN A 54 -19.19 5.12 -7.09
C GLN A 54 -20.42 6.01 -7.29
N SER A 55 -21.60 5.44 -7.08
CA SER A 55 -22.86 6.19 -7.07
C SER A 55 -23.35 6.40 -5.64
N THR A 56 -23.82 7.60 -5.36
CA THR A 56 -24.54 8.02 -4.15
C THR A 56 -25.72 8.90 -4.56
N ILE A 57 -26.65 9.21 -3.67
CA ILE A 57 -27.84 10.03 -3.98
C ILE A 57 -27.44 11.30 -4.76
N GLY A 58 -27.86 11.36 -6.03
CA GLY A 58 -27.64 12.49 -6.93
C GLY A 58 -26.20 12.71 -7.42
N ARG A 59 -25.23 11.82 -7.10
CA ARG A 59 -23.82 12.00 -7.48
C ARG A 59 -23.18 10.70 -7.93
N ARG A 60 -22.55 10.75 -9.10
CA ARG A 60 -21.65 9.70 -9.62
C ARG A 60 -20.24 10.26 -9.61
N ARG A 61 -19.29 9.53 -9.02
CA ARG A 61 -17.89 9.95 -8.94
C ARG A 61 -16.99 8.82 -9.43
N PRO A 62 -15.93 9.13 -10.20
CA PRO A 62 -14.87 8.17 -10.43
C PRO A 62 -14.31 7.69 -9.10
N ALA A 63 -14.04 6.39 -9.03
CA ALA A 63 -13.40 5.74 -7.89
C ALA A 63 -12.14 5.02 -8.41
N ARG A 64 -10.99 5.39 -7.88
CA ARG A 64 -9.67 4.87 -8.22
C ARG A 64 -8.89 4.55 -6.96
N ALA A 65 -7.74 3.88 -7.11
CA ALA A 65 -6.83 3.62 -5.99
C ALA A 65 -6.52 4.91 -5.20
N GLY A 66 -6.78 4.88 -3.89
CA GLY A 66 -6.64 6.03 -2.98
C GLY A 66 -7.95 6.77 -2.70
N ASP A 67 -9.01 6.59 -3.49
CA ASP A 67 -10.27 7.28 -3.26
C ASP A 67 -11.04 6.67 -2.09
N LEU A 68 -11.43 7.53 -1.17
CA LEU A 68 -12.18 7.22 0.03
C LEU A 68 -13.53 7.90 0.00
N PHE A 69 -14.58 7.10 0.16
CA PHE A 69 -15.96 7.55 0.26
C PHE A 69 -16.47 7.33 1.67
N ILE A 70 -17.07 8.37 2.25
CA ILE A 70 -17.83 8.29 3.51
C ILE A 70 -19.31 8.39 3.14
N ILE A 71 -20.07 7.38 3.53
CA ILE A 71 -21.47 7.17 3.20
C ILE A 71 -22.25 7.12 4.52
N PRO A 72 -23.01 8.17 4.85
CA PRO A 72 -23.81 8.19 6.07
C PRO A 72 -24.91 7.11 6.07
N ALA A 73 -25.36 6.75 7.27
CA ALA A 73 -26.49 5.85 7.46
C ALA A 73 -27.72 6.30 6.64
N GLY A 74 -28.42 5.33 6.06
CA GLY A 74 -29.61 5.55 5.22
C GLY A 74 -29.32 6.03 3.79
N THR A 75 -28.07 6.32 3.43
CA THR A 75 -27.71 6.81 2.08
C THR A 75 -27.73 5.68 1.06
N HIS A 76 -28.53 5.84 0.00
CA HIS A 76 -28.48 4.94 -1.16
C HIS A 76 -27.18 5.11 -1.93
N HIS A 77 -26.49 3.99 -2.18
CA HIS A 77 -25.22 3.96 -2.88
C HIS A 77 -25.04 2.65 -3.66
N GLY A 78 -24.21 2.69 -4.70
CA GLY A 78 -23.89 1.55 -5.56
C GLY A 78 -22.56 1.75 -6.27
N PHE A 79 -22.17 0.80 -7.11
CA PHE A 79 -20.91 0.86 -7.83
C PHE A 79 -21.03 0.23 -9.22
N SER A 80 -20.40 0.83 -10.23
CA SER A 80 -20.27 0.21 -11.56
C SER A 80 -18.82 0.25 -12.02
N VAL A 81 -18.29 -0.88 -12.51
CA VAL A 81 -16.95 -0.98 -13.09
C VAL A 81 -16.88 -0.12 -14.35
N SER A 82 -15.78 0.63 -14.51
CA SER A 82 -15.54 1.47 -15.70
C SER A 82 -14.20 1.17 -16.37
N GLY A 83 -13.57 0.03 -16.05
CA GLY A 83 -12.25 -0.35 -16.53
C GLY A 83 -11.97 -1.85 -16.44
N PRO A 84 -10.81 -2.30 -16.95
CA PRO A 84 -10.49 -3.73 -17.08
C PRO A 84 -10.16 -4.39 -15.73
N SER A 85 -9.77 -3.60 -14.72
CA SER A 85 -9.36 -4.11 -13.42
C SER A 85 -10.46 -3.98 -12.38
N ARG A 86 -10.91 -5.13 -11.87
CA ARG A 86 -11.91 -5.18 -10.79
C ARG A 86 -11.33 -4.60 -9.50
N PRO A 87 -12.04 -3.67 -8.85
CA PRO A 87 -11.51 -3.00 -7.69
C PRO A 87 -11.36 -3.91 -6.48
N LEU A 88 -10.33 -3.62 -5.70
CA LEU A 88 -10.12 -4.13 -4.35
C LEU A 88 -10.42 -3.00 -3.39
N CYS A 89 -11.37 -3.20 -2.48
CA CYS A 89 -11.87 -2.17 -1.59
C CYS A 89 -11.71 -2.61 -0.13
N LEU A 90 -11.26 -1.70 0.72
CA LEU A 90 -11.41 -1.82 2.17
C LEU A 90 -12.73 -1.15 2.57
N VAL A 91 -13.59 -1.89 3.25
CA VAL A 91 -14.92 -1.45 3.66
C VAL A 91 -15.01 -1.47 5.18
N LEU A 92 -15.44 -0.36 5.75
CA LEU A 92 -15.64 -0.15 7.17
C LEU A 92 -17.12 0.18 7.42
N ASP A 93 -17.82 -0.67 8.17
CA ASP A 93 -19.18 -0.38 8.64
C ASP A 93 -19.10 0.08 10.10
N TYR A 94 -19.59 1.27 10.40
CA TYR A 94 -19.44 1.88 11.73
C TYR A 94 -20.60 2.81 12.11
N GLU A 95 -20.65 3.13 13.40
CA GLU A 95 -21.58 4.10 13.98
C GLU A 95 -20.84 5.06 14.90
N LEU A 96 -21.39 6.26 15.03
CA LEU A 96 -21.02 7.25 16.03
C LEU A 96 -22.24 7.55 16.89
N GLU A 97 -22.02 7.83 18.17
CA GLU A 97 -23.04 8.23 19.14
C GLU A 97 -23.86 9.43 18.63
N ASP A 98 -23.21 10.41 18.01
CA ASP A 98 -23.87 11.50 17.28
C ASP A 98 -23.75 11.30 15.76
N ALA A 99 -24.64 10.48 15.21
CA ALA A 99 -24.66 10.13 13.78
C ALA A 99 -24.73 11.36 12.85
N ARG A 100 -25.23 12.52 13.32
CA ARG A 100 -25.30 13.78 12.56
C ARG A 100 -23.92 14.34 12.19
N ARG A 101 -22.86 13.90 12.88
CA ARG A 101 -21.47 14.27 12.57
C ARG A 101 -20.95 13.60 11.30
N ILE A 102 -21.55 12.49 10.89
CA ILE A 102 -21.14 11.76 9.70
C ILE A 102 -21.76 12.41 8.47
N ARG A 103 -20.95 13.12 7.70
CA ARG A 103 -21.35 13.75 6.44
C ARG A 103 -20.82 12.96 5.26
N SER A 104 -21.60 12.93 4.17
CA SER A 104 -21.13 12.39 2.90
C SER A 104 -19.87 13.14 2.47
N ALA A 105 -18.79 12.41 2.27
CA ALA A 105 -17.52 12.98 1.89
C ALA A 105 -16.80 12.08 0.88
N HIS A 106 -15.96 12.71 0.07
CA HIS A 106 -15.04 12.05 -0.83
C HIS A 106 -13.69 12.72 -0.71
N ARG A 107 -12.63 11.93 -0.49
CA ARG A 107 -11.25 12.40 -0.46
C ARG A 107 -10.33 11.37 -1.07
N THR A 108 -9.24 11.83 -1.67
CA THR A 108 -8.19 10.95 -2.17
C THR A 108 -7.06 10.94 -1.15
N LEU A 109 -6.69 9.75 -0.67
CA LEU A 109 -5.54 9.59 0.21
C LEU A 109 -4.26 9.81 -0.60
N PRO A 110 -3.24 10.47 -0.01
CA PRO A 110 -1.94 10.54 -0.65
C PRO A 110 -1.33 9.14 -0.79
N PRO A 111 -0.50 8.88 -1.81
CA PRO A 111 0.09 7.56 -2.06
C PRO A 111 0.78 6.95 -0.84
N ALA A 112 1.43 7.79 -0.03
CA ALA A 112 2.13 7.37 1.18
C ALA A 112 1.18 6.83 2.27
N ALA A 113 0.00 7.46 2.45
CA ALA A 113 -1.03 6.94 3.36
C ALA A 113 -1.63 5.62 2.85
N LEU A 114 -1.79 5.50 1.53
CA LEU A 114 -2.24 4.25 0.92
C LEU A 114 -1.21 3.11 1.09
N ASN A 115 0.09 3.42 1.01
CA ASN A 115 1.18 2.47 1.28
C ASN A 115 1.15 1.96 2.73
N GLU A 116 1.01 2.88 3.68
CA GLU A 116 0.91 2.55 5.10
C GLU A 116 -0.28 1.63 5.37
N LEU A 117 -1.44 1.94 4.80
CA LEU A 117 -2.62 1.08 4.90
C LEU A 117 -2.37 -0.31 4.28
N HIS A 118 -1.69 -0.39 3.13
CA HIS A 118 -1.33 -1.68 2.55
C HIS A 118 -0.42 -2.50 3.48
N ALA A 119 0.54 -1.85 4.13
CA ALA A 119 1.45 -2.50 5.08
C ALA A 119 0.69 -2.99 6.33
N LEU A 120 -0.18 -2.18 6.91
CA LEU A 120 -1.00 -2.57 8.06
C LEU A 120 -1.92 -3.75 7.72
N LEU A 121 -2.60 -3.70 6.56
CA LEU A 121 -3.50 -4.76 6.11
C LEU A 121 -2.79 -6.09 5.83
N PHE A 122 -1.47 -6.07 5.58
CA PHE A 122 -0.69 -7.30 5.40
C PHE A 122 -0.59 -8.12 6.69
N PHE A 123 -0.50 -7.44 7.84
CA PHE A 123 -0.36 -8.09 9.14
C PHE A 123 -1.67 -8.64 9.68
N ILE A 124 -2.81 -8.21 9.14
CA ILE A 124 -4.11 -8.70 9.65
C ILE A 124 -4.41 -10.09 9.05
N PRO A 125 -4.61 -11.13 9.89
CA PRO A 125 -4.90 -12.47 9.42
C PRO A 125 -6.15 -12.51 8.54
N ARG A 126 -6.02 -13.12 7.35
CA ARG A 126 -7.15 -13.29 6.40
C ARG A 126 -8.01 -14.53 6.66
N LYS A 127 -7.54 -15.43 7.52
CA LYS A 127 -8.19 -16.69 7.89
C LYS A 127 -7.86 -17.00 9.34
N GLY A 128 -8.76 -17.72 10.01
CA GLY A 128 -8.58 -18.10 11.42
C GLY A 128 -9.19 -17.10 12.39
N ARG A 129 -9.01 -17.36 13.69
CA ARG A 129 -9.46 -16.46 14.77
C ARG A 129 -8.44 -15.35 14.94
N LEU A 130 -8.93 -14.13 15.14
CA LEU A 130 -8.09 -12.99 15.52
C LEU A 130 -7.56 -13.19 16.94
N THR A 131 -6.33 -12.73 17.15
CA THR A 131 -5.70 -12.56 18.45
C THR A 131 -5.88 -11.11 18.94
N LEU A 132 -5.65 -10.84 20.23
CA LEU A 132 -5.67 -9.46 20.75
C LEU A 132 -4.68 -8.54 20.04
N SER A 133 -3.52 -9.05 19.61
CA SER A 133 -2.53 -8.26 18.87
C SER A 133 -3.04 -7.81 17.50
N ASP A 134 -3.98 -8.52 16.89
CA ASP A 134 -4.53 -8.11 15.60
C ASP A 134 -5.45 -6.89 15.73
N TYR A 135 -6.07 -6.71 16.90
CA TYR A 135 -6.95 -5.56 17.16
C TYR A 135 -6.19 -4.24 17.18
N SER A 136 -4.92 -4.21 17.59
CA SER A 136 -4.12 -2.97 17.56
C SER A 136 -3.91 -2.49 16.12
N THR A 137 -3.59 -3.41 15.21
CA THR A 137 -3.45 -3.12 13.77
C THR A 137 -4.78 -2.68 13.16
N ILE A 138 -5.89 -3.31 13.54
CA ILE A 138 -7.23 -2.94 13.09
C ILE A 138 -7.59 -1.53 13.55
N LEU A 139 -7.34 -1.20 14.81
CA LEU A 139 -7.56 0.14 15.36
C LEU A 139 -6.68 1.18 14.67
N ALA A 140 -5.43 0.87 14.35
CA ALA A 140 -4.56 1.76 13.59
C ALA A 140 -5.10 2.05 12.18
N VAL A 141 -5.60 1.03 11.48
CA VAL A 141 -6.28 1.20 10.18
C VAL A 141 -7.51 2.09 10.32
N VAL A 142 -8.36 1.85 11.32
CA VAL A 142 -9.57 2.65 11.57
C VAL A 142 -9.24 4.10 11.87
N ALA A 143 -8.27 4.36 12.76
CA ALA A 143 -7.81 5.71 13.08
C ALA A 143 -7.36 6.46 11.82
N ARG A 144 -6.51 5.83 11.00
CA ARG A 144 -6.01 6.41 9.75
C ARG A 144 -7.11 6.78 8.76
N LEU A 145 -8.17 5.97 8.70
CA LEU A 145 -9.30 6.17 7.79
C LEU A 145 -10.27 7.25 8.28
N LEU A 146 -10.38 7.46 9.59
CA LEU A 146 -11.29 8.44 10.19
C LEU A 146 -10.63 9.79 10.47
N GLU A 147 -9.31 9.85 10.62
CA GLU A 147 -8.59 11.09 10.88
C GLU A 147 -8.79 12.12 9.74
N PRO A 148 -9.07 13.40 10.05
CA PRO A 148 -9.17 14.45 9.05
C PRO A 148 -7.81 14.67 8.35
N ALA A 149 -7.84 14.98 7.05
CA ALA A 149 -6.63 15.25 6.26
C ALA A 149 -5.80 16.46 6.76
N ALA A 150 -6.33 17.23 7.72
CA ALA A 150 -5.68 18.40 8.31
C ALA A 150 -4.59 18.07 9.34
N ASN A 151 -4.45 16.81 9.75
CA ASN A 151 -3.25 16.40 10.49
C ASN A 151 -2.09 16.30 9.50
N LYS A 152 -1.42 17.45 9.26
CA LYS A 152 -0.11 17.55 8.60
C LYS A 152 0.97 16.92 9.50
N GLY A 153 0.78 15.67 9.89
CA GLY A 153 1.90 14.83 10.29
C GLY A 153 2.85 14.74 9.09
N THR A 154 4.15 14.74 9.38
CA THR A 154 5.25 14.59 8.42
C THR A 154 4.82 13.74 7.22
N LEU A 155 4.93 14.28 6.00
CA LEU A 155 4.67 13.52 4.77
C LEU A 155 5.39 12.17 4.92
N PRO A 156 4.67 11.03 4.86
CA PRO A 156 5.35 9.77 5.03
C PRO A 156 6.31 9.60 3.86
N PRO A 157 7.44 8.91 4.07
CA PRO A 157 8.44 8.76 3.05
C PRO A 157 7.81 8.23 1.76
N SER A 158 8.19 8.77 0.61
CA SER A 158 7.78 8.30 -0.71
C SER A 158 8.05 6.80 -0.85
N LEU A 159 7.41 6.13 -1.81
CA LEU A 159 7.70 4.72 -2.07
C LEU A 159 9.20 4.50 -2.35
N LEU A 160 9.85 5.48 -2.99
CA LEU A 160 11.29 5.49 -3.20
C LEU A 160 12.07 5.47 -1.87
N GLU A 161 11.73 6.35 -0.94
CA GLU A 161 12.37 6.43 0.38
C GLU A 161 12.12 5.17 1.21
N GLN A 162 10.88 4.66 1.22
CA GLN A 162 10.53 3.43 1.92
C GLN A 162 11.27 2.20 1.38
N LEU A 163 11.53 2.16 0.07
CA LEU A 163 12.18 1.03 -0.59
C LEU A 163 13.70 1.11 -0.63
N THR A 164 14.30 2.28 -0.39
CA THR A 164 15.75 2.50 -0.54
C THR A 164 16.56 1.52 0.30
N GLU A 165 16.30 1.44 1.60
CA GLU A 165 17.03 0.55 2.50
C GLU A 165 16.73 -0.94 2.29
N PRO A 166 15.45 -1.37 2.19
CA PRO A 166 15.13 -2.78 1.92
C PRO A 166 15.68 -3.32 0.61
N ILE A 167 15.74 -2.50 -0.45
CA ILE A 167 16.26 -2.91 -1.76
C ILE A 167 17.79 -3.00 -1.74
N ARG A 168 18.45 -2.10 -1.01
CA ARG A 168 19.91 -2.08 -0.89
C ARG A 168 20.45 -3.35 -0.24
N THR A 169 19.77 -3.80 0.82
CA THR A 169 20.22 -4.92 1.67
C THR A 169 19.65 -6.27 1.25
N SER A 170 18.59 -6.33 0.44
CA SER A 170 17.96 -7.59 0.04
C SER A 170 18.64 -8.28 -1.14
N VAL A 171 18.82 -9.60 -0.99
CA VAL A 171 19.31 -10.50 -2.05
C VAL A 171 18.24 -10.70 -3.16
N ALA A 172 16.95 -10.63 -2.80
CA ALA A 172 15.84 -10.95 -3.70
C ALA A 172 14.76 -9.85 -3.74
N LEU A 173 14.66 -9.14 -4.88
CA LEU A 173 13.63 -8.11 -5.13
C LEU A 173 12.19 -8.63 -5.00
N GLY A 174 11.97 -9.91 -5.34
CA GLY A 174 10.66 -10.54 -5.19
C GLY A 174 10.23 -10.67 -3.72
N LYS A 175 11.19 -10.83 -2.80
CA LYS A 175 10.91 -10.82 -1.36
C LYS A 175 10.52 -9.42 -0.91
N VAL A 176 11.28 -8.40 -1.31
CA VAL A 176 10.94 -7.00 -1.01
C VAL A 176 9.52 -6.66 -1.44
N ALA A 177 9.12 -7.03 -2.66
CA ALA A 177 7.76 -6.77 -3.11
C ALA A 177 6.69 -7.44 -2.25
N ARG A 178 6.91 -8.70 -1.85
CA ARG A 178 6.00 -9.45 -0.99
C ARG A 178 5.94 -8.90 0.44
N ASP A 179 7.08 -8.50 0.99
CA ASP A 179 7.17 -7.87 2.31
C ASP A 179 6.35 -6.55 2.35
N PHE A 180 6.26 -5.86 1.21
CA PHE A 180 5.42 -4.67 1.00
C PHE A 180 3.98 -5.00 0.52
N GLY A 181 3.58 -6.27 0.51
CA GLY A 181 2.22 -6.70 0.15
C GLY A 181 1.87 -6.62 -1.34
N TYR A 182 2.88 -6.48 -2.22
CA TYR A 182 2.68 -6.35 -3.66
C TYR A 182 3.18 -7.56 -4.44
N HIS A 183 2.55 -7.81 -5.59
CA HIS A 183 3.19 -8.61 -6.64
C HIS A 183 4.41 -7.82 -7.19
N PRO A 184 5.57 -8.46 -7.47
CA PRO A 184 6.77 -7.79 -7.95
C PRO A 184 6.53 -6.83 -9.13
N ASP A 185 5.78 -7.27 -10.13
CA ASP A 185 5.48 -6.45 -11.30
C ASP A 185 4.58 -5.25 -10.99
N HIS A 186 3.69 -5.40 -10.01
CA HIS A 186 2.83 -4.30 -9.59
C HIS A 186 3.64 -3.24 -8.85
N LEU A 187 4.50 -3.67 -7.93
CA LEU A 187 5.38 -2.74 -7.21
C LEU A 187 6.36 -2.05 -8.16
N SER A 188 6.93 -2.78 -9.12
CA SER A 188 7.82 -2.21 -10.13
C SER A 188 7.14 -1.16 -10.99
N ARG A 189 5.90 -1.41 -11.44
CA ARG A 189 5.10 -0.43 -12.18
C ARG A 189 4.77 0.79 -11.34
N LYS A 190 4.40 0.57 -10.07
CA LYS A 190 4.07 1.66 -9.13
C LYS A 190 5.27 2.57 -8.87
N LEU A 191 6.43 1.98 -8.56
CA LEU A 191 7.68 2.72 -8.37
C LEU A 191 8.07 3.47 -9.65
N LYS A 192 7.93 2.85 -10.82
CA LYS A 192 8.24 3.51 -12.10
C LYS A 192 7.35 4.71 -12.36
N HIS A 193 6.07 4.63 -12.00
CA HIS A 193 5.14 5.75 -12.13
C HIS A 193 5.48 6.91 -11.16
N GLU A 194 5.90 6.60 -9.93
CA GLU A 194 6.21 7.62 -8.92
C GLU A 194 7.61 8.23 -9.07
N SER A 195 8.62 7.44 -9.39
CA SER A 195 10.04 7.84 -9.35
C SER A 195 10.78 7.72 -10.69
N GLY A 196 10.11 7.24 -11.75
CA GLY A 196 10.75 6.95 -13.04
C GLY A 196 11.60 5.68 -13.07
N LEU A 197 11.75 4.96 -11.94
CA LEU A 197 12.64 3.80 -11.81
C LEU A 197 11.85 2.52 -11.54
N THR A 198 12.26 1.41 -12.14
CA THR A 198 11.83 0.07 -11.73
C THR A 198 12.57 -0.37 -10.46
N LEU A 199 12.08 -1.43 -9.81
CA LEU A 199 12.74 -2.04 -8.65
C LEU A 199 14.20 -2.45 -8.95
N ARG A 200 14.44 -2.97 -10.15
CA ARG A 200 15.78 -3.38 -10.57
C ARG A 200 16.70 -2.18 -10.80
N GLU A 201 16.20 -1.13 -11.45
CA GLU A 201 16.98 0.09 -11.70
C GLU A 201 17.32 0.81 -10.39
N LEU A 202 16.37 0.90 -9.46
CA LEU A 202 16.63 1.46 -8.13
C LEU A 202 17.71 0.67 -7.39
N ARG A 203 17.64 -0.67 -7.39
CA ARG A 203 18.68 -1.50 -6.79
C ARG A 203 20.04 -1.27 -7.41
N ASP A 204 20.10 -1.28 -8.74
CA ASP A 204 21.36 -1.13 -9.47
C ASP A 204 21.98 0.26 -9.21
N ARG A 205 21.16 1.31 -9.08
CA ARG A 205 21.60 2.65 -8.69
C ARG A 205 22.20 2.66 -7.29
N LEU A 206 21.49 2.15 -6.29
CA LEU A 206 21.95 2.13 -4.90
C LEU A 206 23.22 1.30 -4.72
N ARG A 207 23.33 0.16 -5.40
CA ARG A 207 24.54 -0.67 -5.40
C ARG A 207 25.72 0.02 -6.05
N LEU A 208 25.49 0.82 -7.09
CA LEU A 208 26.55 1.55 -7.77
C LEU A 208 27.10 2.68 -6.89
N GLU A 209 26.22 3.46 -6.27
CA GLU A 209 26.58 4.50 -5.31
C GLU A 209 27.37 3.92 -4.12
N ALA A 210 26.90 2.80 -3.56
CA ALA A 210 27.61 2.10 -2.49
C ALA A 210 28.98 1.58 -2.96
N ALA A 211 29.07 1.04 -4.17
CA ALA A 211 30.32 0.53 -4.73
C ALA A 211 31.35 1.62 -4.96
N GLN A 212 30.95 2.75 -5.53
CA GLN A 212 31.85 3.89 -5.74
C GLN A 212 32.40 4.41 -4.43
N LYS A 213 31.53 4.55 -3.41
CA LYS A 213 31.95 4.99 -2.07
C LYS A 213 32.88 3.97 -1.41
N SER A 214 32.51 2.70 -1.41
CA SER A 214 33.26 1.64 -0.73
C SER A 214 34.61 1.37 -1.39
N LEU A 215 34.74 1.51 -2.72
CA LEU A 215 36.02 1.35 -3.40
C LEU A 215 37.04 2.43 -3.03
N CYS A 216 36.58 3.63 -2.68
CA CYS A 216 37.46 4.71 -2.20
C CYS A 216 37.88 4.54 -0.74
N SER A 217 37.15 3.76 0.07
CA SER A 217 37.35 3.67 1.52
C SER A 217 37.71 2.27 2.05
N SER A 218 37.61 1.21 1.24
CA SER A 218 37.86 -0.17 1.67
C SER A 218 39.27 -0.63 1.33
N ASP A 219 39.82 -1.52 2.16
CA ASP A 219 41.15 -2.09 1.96
C ASP A 219 41.18 -3.07 0.78
N SER A 220 40.07 -3.79 0.52
CA SER A 220 39.97 -4.75 -0.58
C SER A 220 38.73 -4.58 -1.47
N ILE A 221 38.82 -5.08 -2.71
CA ILE A 221 37.70 -5.15 -3.67
C ILE A 221 36.61 -6.12 -3.18
N ALA A 222 37.00 -7.16 -2.45
CA ALA A 222 36.07 -8.14 -1.88
C ALA A 222 35.17 -7.49 -0.81
N GLU A 223 35.74 -6.67 0.08
CA GLU A 223 34.97 -5.92 1.07
C GLU A 223 34.03 -4.90 0.40
N ALA A 224 34.53 -4.18 -0.61
CA ALA A 224 33.69 -3.25 -1.37
C ALA A 224 32.51 -3.96 -2.05
N ALA A 225 32.70 -5.20 -2.54
CA ALA A 225 31.64 -6.01 -3.12
C ALA A 225 30.56 -6.35 -2.09
N VAL A 226 30.97 -6.83 -0.90
CA VAL A 226 30.06 -7.19 0.19
C VAL A 226 29.27 -5.97 0.68
N GLN A 227 29.94 -4.85 0.92
CA GLN A 227 29.31 -3.59 1.34
C GLN A 227 28.31 -3.04 0.32
N SER A 228 28.50 -3.38 -0.96
CA SER A 228 27.62 -3.01 -2.06
C SER A 228 26.52 -4.03 -2.35
N GLY A 229 26.37 -5.06 -1.51
CA GLY A 229 25.31 -6.06 -1.62
C GLY A 229 25.56 -7.16 -2.65
N PHE A 230 26.83 -7.51 -2.90
CA PHE A 230 27.22 -8.65 -3.72
C PHE A 230 27.94 -9.72 -2.89
N GLU A 231 27.52 -10.97 -3.03
CA GLU A 231 28.16 -12.13 -2.37
C GLU A 231 29.39 -12.61 -3.13
N ASP A 232 29.44 -12.43 -4.45
CA ASP A 232 30.53 -12.85 -5.32
C ASP A 232 31.35 -11.63 -5.81
N PRO A 233 32.60 -11.44 -5.34
CA PRO A 233 33.50 -10.38 -5.79
C PRO A 233 33.81 -10.40 -7.29
N ASN A 234 33.85 -11.57 -7.92
CA ASN A 234 34.11 -11.69 -9.36
C ASN A 234 32.89 -11.23 -10.17
N TYR A 235 31.69 -11.59 -9.71
CA TYR A 235 30.45 -11.06 -10.28
C TYR A 235 30.37 -9.54 -10.13
N PHE A 236 30.69 -9.03 -8.93
CA PHE A 236 30.77 -7.59 -8.67
C PHE A 236 31.71 -6.89 -9.66
N ALA A 237 32.93 -7.37 -9.86
CA ALA A 237 33.89 -6.73 -10.76
C ALA A 237 33.39 -6.67 -12.21
N ARG A 238 32.78 -7.76 -12.71
CA ARG A 238 32.14 -7.78 -14.04
C ARG A 238 30.93 -6.85 -14.13
N TRP A 239 30.11 -6.81 -13.08
CA TRP A 239 28.94 -5.94 -13.00
C TRP A 239 29.34 -4.47 -12.98
N PHE A 240 30.32 -4.09 -12.15
CA PHE A 240 30.81 -2.72 -12.01
C PHE A 240 31.38 -2.21 -13.33
N ARG A 241 32.25 -2.99 -13.98
CA ARG A 241 32.81 -2.63 -15.30
C ARG A 241 31.74 -2.44 -16.37
N ARG A 242 30.67 -3.24 -16.37
CA ARG A 242 29.54 -3.03 -17.29
C ARG A 242 28.76 -1.75 -17.01
N ARG A 243 28.75 -1.28 -15.76
CA ARG A 243 28.03 -0.07 -15.35
C ARG A 243 28.85 1.21 -15.52
N THR A 244 30.17 1.15 -15.33
CA THR A 244 31.05 2.33 -15.29
C THR A 244 32.08 2.40 -16.41
N GLY A 245 32.27 1.31 -17.17
CA GLY A 245 33.32 1.17 -18.18
C GLY A 245 34.71 0.86 -17.61
N GLN A 246 34.90 0.90 -16.28
CA GLN A 246 36.20 0.71 -15.62
C GLN A 246 36.18 -0.45 -14.63
N SER A 247 37.31 -1.13 -14.43
CA SER A 247 37.41 -2.16 -13.38
C SER A 247 37.44 -1.53 -11.98
N PRO A 248 36.98 -2.24 -10.93
CA PRO A 248 37.07 -1.74 -9.56
C PRO A 248 38.50 -1.38 -9.13
N SER A 249 39.50 -2.18 -9.52
CA SER A 249 40.91 -1.90 -9.22
C SER A 249 41.38 -0.57 -9.80
N LYS A 250 40.96 -0.26 -11.04
CA LYS A 250 41.32 1.00 -11.72
C LYS A 250 40.57 2.20 -11.13
N TRP A 251 39.37 1.98 -10.60
CA TRP A 251 38.59 3.04 -9.93
C TRP A 251 39.16 3.43 -8.56
N LYS A 252 39.79 2.47 -7.86
CA LYS A 252 40.43 2.69 -6.56
C LYS A 252 41.75 3.46 -6.65
N SER A 253 42.44 3.40 -7.79
CA SER A 253 43.71 4.09 -8.06
C SER A 253 43.50 5.57 -8.35
#